data_AF-A0A1A8WK11-F1
#
_entry.id   AF-A0A1A8WK11-F1
#
_cell.length_a   1.000
_cell.length_b   1.000
_cell.length_c   1.000
_cell.angle_alpha   90.00
_cell.angle_beta   90.00
_cell.angle_gamma   90.00
#
_symmetry.space_group_name_H-M   'P 1'
#
loop_
_entity.id
_entity.type
_entity.pdbx_description
1 polymer ?
#
loop_
_entity_poly.entity_id
_entity_poly.type
_entity_poly.pdbx_seq_one_letter_code
_entity_poly.pdbx_strand_id
1 'polypeptide(L)'
;MADNINPLEKIDSLLFDYKLENINGICTNCSSCSKYGNRLTNSFAFQLLCQRLVKNIEYIHSANAITSNYLDKKRCDDFIYWIHNNVNNMNDKRNHSENSRIFGELKKIWDEVNSKLKGSSGKDPFLNCDSSKIETQNFKELKEKKMMSDYCQNFNTLHTKLTTYSEKPFCEIYYDYFKKTMEAYDKVSENCHKHPNSKCPDICSRKNNDPKLILDNLKCAKIQAKEKKEKLIPEEKCNTEIDSLKSQLQEVTLVASNPAFNYSDPRTVFLILFTLWGIFLTFYFLYKITPFGSLVRNNLLKKKIARDNFDEAVDDESIYDYSGSVNTNMQNVGYNISYNSDWSPSQ
;
A
#
# COMPACT_ATOMS: atom_id res chain seq x y z
N MET A 1 23.18 41.30 -12.69
CA MET A 1 22.14 40.28 -12.47
C MET A 1 22.69 39.00 -13.04
N ALA A 2 23.01 38.02 -12.20
CA ALA A 2 23.44 36.72 -12.70
C ALA A 2 22.26 36.10 -13.45
N ASP A 3 22.45 35.81 -14.74
CA ASP A 3 21.56 34.97 -15.51
C ASP A 3 21.30 33.70 -14.69
N ASN A 4 20.08 33.55 -14.21
CA ASN A 4 19.68 32.39 -13.43
C ASN A 4 19.50 31.24 -14.43
N ILE A 5 20.62 30.72 -14.95
CA ILE A 5 20.65 29.61 -15.90
C ILE A 5 20.00 28.43 -15.19
N ASN A 6 18.80 28.05 -15.61
CA ASN A 6 18.16 26.84 -15.12
C ASN A 6 19.04 25.65 -15.55
N PRO A 7 19.67 24.91 -14.62
CA PRO A 7 20.62 23.84 -14.97
C PRO A 7 19.97 22.71 -15.78
N LEU A 8 18.63 22.61 -15.75
CA LEU A 8 17.85 21.68 -16.55
C LEU A 8 17.80 22.05 -18.05
N GLU A 9 18.17 23.26 -18.45
CA GLU A 9 18.33 23.62 -19.88
C GLU A 9 19.43 22.82 -20.58
N LYS A 10 20.32 22.15 -19.81
CA LYS A 10 21.31 21.21 -20.35
C LYS A 10 20.73 19.83 -20.67
N ILE A 11 19.45 19.60 -20.38
CA ILE A 11 18.72 18.39 -20.73
C ILE A 11 18.00 18.65 -22.04
N ASP A 12 18.37 17.90 -23.08
CA ASP A 12 17.97 18.19 -24.46
C ASP A 12 16.44 18.19 -24.65
N SER A 13 15.72 17.24 -24.05
CA SER A 13 14.25 17.22 -24.17
C SER A 13 13.60 18.44 -23.51
N LEU A 14 14.09 18.83 -22.33
CA LEU A 14 13.57 19.98 -21.59
C LEU A 14 13.88 21.31 -22.30
N LEU A 15 15.06 21.40 -22.91
CA LEU A 15 15.43 22.58 -23.70
C LEU A 15 14.51 22.74 -24.91
N PHE A 16 14.18 21.65 -25.59
CA PHE A 16 13.25 21.69 -26.72
C PHE A 16 11.84 22.11 -26.27
N ASP A 17 11.31 21.47 -25.24
CA ASP A 17 9.99 21.81 -24.66
C ASP A 17 9.95 23.28 -24.19
N TYR A 18 10.99 23.74 -23.51
CA TYR A 18 11.12 25.14 -23.06
C TYR A 18 11.05 26.11 -24.23
N LYS A 19 11.75 25.81 -25.33
CA LYS A 19 11.73 26.65 -26.53
C LYS A 19 10.35 26.71 -27.17
N LEU A 20 9.61 25.60 -27.20
CA LEU A 20 8.25 25.59 -27.75
C LEU A 20 7.28 26.46 -26.93
N GLU A 21 7.50 26.56 -25.63
CA GLU A 21 6.69 27.37 -24.72
C GLU A 21 7.08 28.86 -24.70
N ASN A 22 8.36 29.18 -24.89
CA ASN A 22 8.92 30.51 -24.63
C ASN A 22 9.44 31.22 -25.90
N ILE A 23 8.73 31.09 -27.04
CA ILE A 23 9.17 31.77 -28.25
C ILE A 23 8.91 33.28 -28.18
N ASN A 24 9.92 34.05 -28.60
CA ASN A 24 9.90 35.49 -28.70
C ASN A 24 10.14 35.98 -30.15
N GLY A 25 10.01 37.29 -30.35
CA GLY A 25 10.28 37.96 -31.62
C GLY A 25 9.07 38.08 -32.55
N ILE A 26 9.32 38.60 -33.75
CA ILE A 26 8.30 38.92 -34.75
C ILE A 26 7.74 37.64 -35.37
N CYS A 27 6.42 37.53 -35.50
CA CYS A 27 5.79 36.43 -36.22
C CYS A 27 5.40 36.85 -37.65
N THR A 28 6.13 36.36 -38.64
CA THR A 28 6.03 36.79 -40.04
C THR A 28 4.82 36.20 -40.76
N ASN A 29 4.41 35.00 -40.39
CA ASN A 29 3.35 34.23 -41.04
C ASN A 29 2.08 34.13 -40.19
N CYS A 30 2.02 34.83 -39.06
CA CYS A 30 0.89 34.77 -38.14
C CYS A 30 -0.43 35.30 -38.72
N SER A 31 -0.38 36.05 -39.82
CA SER A 31 -1.57 36.45 -40.57
C SER A 31 -2.35 35.25 -41.13
N SER A 32 -1.70 34.11 -41.36
CA SER A 32 -2.38 32.87 -41.80
C SER A 32 -3.46 32.42 -40.82
N CYS A 33 -3.32 32.69 -39.51
CA CYS A 33 -4.30 32.31 -38.50
C CYS A 33 -5.69 32.94 -38.69
N SER A 34 -5.76 34.13 -39.28
CA SER A 34 -7.02 34.86 -39.50
C SER A 34 -8.00 34.12 -40.42
N LYS A 35 -7.50 33.21 -41.26
CA LYS A 35 -8.30 32.44 -42.21
C LYS A 35 -9.05 31.26 -41.58
N TYR A 36 -8.63 30.81 -40.40
CA TYR A 36 -9.03 29.55 -39.80
C TYR A 36 -9.73 29.74 -38.46
N GLY A 37 -10.49 28.72 -38.03
CA GLY A 37 -11.09 28.69 -36.69
C GLY A 37 -12.30 29.60 -36.45
N ASN A 38 -12.78 30.31 -37.47
CA ASN A 38 -13.95 31.21 -37.37
C ASN A 38 -15.26 30.52 -36.94
N ARG A 39 -15.34 29.19 -37.10
CA ARG A 39 -16.51 28.37 -36.74
C ARG A 39 -16.31 27.56 -35.45
N LEU A 40 -15.20 27.78 -34.74
CA LEU A 40 -14.92 27.10 -33.48
C LEU A 40 -15.59 27.84 -32.32
N THR A 41 -15.98 27.06 -31.31
CA THR A 41 -16.69 27.52 -30.11
C THR A 41 -15.86 28.52 -29.31
N ASN A 42 -14.55 28.26 -29.19
CA ASN A 42 -13.60 29.14 -28.53
C ASN A 42 -12.57 29.67 -29.55
N SER A 43 -13.04 30.52 -30.46
CA SER A 43 -12.22 31.11 -31.51
C SER A 43 -11.06 31.94 -30.95
N PHE A 44 -11.25 32.63 -29.83
CA PHE A 44 -10.19 33.42 -29.18
C PHE A 44 -9.01 32.55 -28.73
N ALA A 45 -9.27 31.50 -27.94
CA ALA A 45 -8.21 30.60 -27.49
C ALA A 45 -7.55 29.87 -28.67
N PHE A 46 -8.33 29.51 -29.70
CA PHE A 46 -7.79 28.94 -30.93
C PHE A 46 -6.83 29.90 -31.62
N GLN A 47 -7.19 31.18 -31.75
CA GLN A 47 -6.32 32.18 -32.37
C GLN A 47 -5.00 32.29 -31.58
N LEU A 48 -5.03 32.34 -30.24
CA LEU A 48 -3.81 32.34 -29.43
C LEU A 48 -2.93 31.10 -29.67
N LEU A 49 -3.53 29.90 -29.70
CA LEU A 49 -2.78 28.68 -30.02
C LEU A 49 -2.22 28.69 -31.43
N CYS A 50 -2.99 29.18 -32.41
CA CYS A 50 -2.54 29.29 -33.79
C CYS A 50 -1.30 30.17 -33.91
N GLN A 51 -1.28 31.34 -33.27
CA GLN A 51 -0.12 32.23 -33.30
C GLN A 51 1.13 31.53 -32.76
N ARG A 52 0.99 30.79 -31.65
CA ARG A 52 2.08 30.00 -31.05
C ARG A 52 2.54 28.88 -31.99
N LEU A 53 1.62 28.17 -32.62
CA LEU A 53 1.93 27.12 -33.60
C LEU A 53 2.74 27.67 -34.77
N VAL A 54 2.25 28.75 -35.40
CA VAL A 54 2.93 29.38 -36.54
C VAL A 54 4.33 29.83 -36.13
N LYS A 55 4.47 30.44 -34.96
CA LYS A 55 5.76 30.89 -34.47
C LYS A 55 6.72 29.73 -34.20
N ASN A 56 6.23 28.60 -33.68
CA ASN A 56 6.98 27.35 -33.53
C ASN A 56 7.49 26.81 -34.89
N ILE A 57 6.64 26.82 -35.91
CA ILE A 57 7.02 26.37 -37.26
C ILE A 57 8.13 27.27 -37.84
N GLU A 58 8.01 28.59 -37.71
CA GLU A 58 9.06 29.54 -38.13
C GLU A 58 10.39 29.31 -37.39
N TYR A 59 10.31 29.08 -36.08
CA TYR A 59 11.47 28.79 -35.25
C TYR A 59 12.19 27.53 -35.73
N ILE A 60 11.46 26.43 -35.97
CA ILE A 60 12.03 25.16 -36.41
C ILE A 60 12.70 25.30 -37.78
N HIS A 61 12.10 26.03 -38.72
CA HIS A 61 12.73 26.35 -40.02
C HIS A 61 14.04 27.11 -39.84
N SER A 62 14.03 28.15 -39.01
CA SER A 62 15.20 28.98 -38.74
C SER A 62 16.32 28.19 -38.05
N ALA A 63 15.97 27.35 -37.07
CA ALA A 63 16.92 26.47 -36.39
C ALA A 63 17.53 25.43 -37.35
N ASN A 64 16.71 24.87 -38.25
CA ASN A 64 17.19 23.91 -39.25
C ASN A 64 18.09 24.52 -40.32
N ALA A 65 17.94 25.82 -40.62
CA ALA A 65 18.85 26.53 -41.51
C ALA A 65 20.27 26.63 -40.92
N ILE A 66 20.39 26.70 -39.59
CA ILE A 66 21.67 26.78 -38.87
C ILE A 66 22.22 25.37 -38.61
N THR A 67 21.39 24.48 -38.09
CA THR A 67 21.74 23.10 -37.75
C THR A 67 20.95 22.17 -38.66
N SER A 68 21.60 21.68 -39.72
CA SER A 68 20.99 20.68 -40.61
C SER A 68 20.44 19.50 -39.79
N ASN A 69 19.20 19.10 -40.06
CA ASN A 69 18.45 18.07 -39.33
C ASN A 69 18.14 18.44 -37.86
N TYR A 70 17.82 19.71 -37.61
CA TYR A 70 17.42 20.17 -36.27
C TYR A 70 16.21 19.39 -35.72
N LEU A 71 15.24 19.06 -36.58
CA LEU A 71 14.07 18.31 -36.20
C LEU A 71 14.25 16.82 -36.55
N ASP A 72 14.60 16.02 -35.54
CA ASP A 72 14.61 14.57 -35.66
C ASP A 72 13.20 13.98 -35.41
N LYS A 73 13.06 12.66 -35.58
CA LYS A 73 11.80 11.94 -35.36
C LYS A 73 11.23 12.15 -33.95
N LYS A 74 12.10 12.26 -32.93
CA LYS A 74 11.69 12.38 -31.54
C LYS A 74 11.18 13.79 -31.24
N ARG A 75 11.92 14.83 -31.64
CA ARG A 75 11.50 16.23 -31.54
C ARG A 75 10.22 16.50 -32.35
N CYS A 76 10.05 15.78 -33.45
CA CYS A 76 8.79 15.80 -34.19
C CYS A 76 7.61 15.23 -33.37
N ASP A 77 7.78 14.03 -32.80
CA ASP A 77 6.76 13.42 -31.92
C ASP A 77 6.48 14.33 -30.70
N ASP A 78 7.49 15.01 -30.14
CA ASP A 78 7.31 16.00 -29.06
C ASP A 78 6.50 17.23 -29.51
N PHE A 79 6.75 17.74 -30.71
CA PHE A 79 6.03 18.89 -31.23
C PHE A 79 4.55 18.54 -31.51
N ILE A 80 4.28 17.32 -31.99
CA ILE A 80 2.91 16.80 -32.13
C ILE A 80 2.25 16.65 -30.76
N TYR A 81 2.96 16.11 -29.76
CA TYR A 81 2.47 16.09 -28.38
C TYR A 81 2.17 17.50 -27.87
N TRP A 82 3.03 18.48 -28.14
CA TRP A 82 2.84 19.87 -27.72
C TRP A 82 1.53 20.44 -28.28
N ILE A 83 1.21 20.18 -29.56
CA ILE A 83 -0.07 20.55 -30.17
C ILE A 83 -1.23 19.91 -29.41
N HIS A 84 -1.19 18.60 -29.20
CA HIS A 84 -2.22 17.86 -28.49
C HIS A 84 -2.42 18.34 -27.05
N ASN A 85 -1.33 18.58 -26.32
CA ASN A 85 -1.35 19.07 -24.95
C ASN A 85 -2.03 20.44 -24.87
N ASN A 86 -1.69 21.36 -25.77
CA ASN A 86 -2.30 22.69 -25.80
C ASN A 86 -3.79 22.63 -26.18
N VAL A 87 -4.18 21.82 -27.18
CA VAL A 87 -5.60 21.66 -27.54
C VAL A 87 -6.41 21.08 -26.37
N ASN A 88 -5.87 20.09 -25.66
CA ASN A 88 -6.55 19.51 -24.50
C ASN A 88 -6.65 20.48 -23.31
N ASN A 89 -5.72 21.42 -23.17
CA ASN A 89 -5.74 22.43 -22.12
C ASN A 89 -6.64 23.64 -22.46
N MET A 90 -7.09 23.79 -23.72
CA MET A 90 -7.97 24.88 -24.12
C MET A 90 -9.44 24.69 -23.74
N ASN A 91 -9.88 23.45 -23.49
CA ASN A 91 -11.31 23.12 -23.42
C ASN A 91 -11.75 22.73 -22.01
N ASP A 92 -12.61 23.56 -21.41
CA ASP A 92 -13.30 23.29 -20.13
C ASP A 92 -14.25 22.08 -20.21
N LYS A 93 -14.63 21.67 -21.43
CA LYS A 93 -15.47 20.49 -21.69
C LYS A 93 -14.80 19.66 -22.77
N ARG A 94 -14.49 18.39 -22.48
CA ARG A 94 -13.92 17.41 -23.42
C ARG A 94 -14.91 17.03 -24.52
N ASN A 95 -15.29 17.98 -25.37
CA ASN A 95 -16.07 17.70 -26.55
C ASN A 95 -15.12 17.16 -27.64
N HIS A 96 -15.07 15.84 -27.79
CA HIS A 96 -14.24 15.18 -28.79
C HIS A 96 -14.45 15.75 -30.20
N SER A 97 -15.70 16.08 -30.56
CA SER A 97 -16.01 16.63 -31.88
C SER A 97 -15.38 18.00 -32.12
N GLU A 98 -15.27 18.82 -31.08
CA GLU A 98 -14.64 20.14 -31.17
C GLU A 98 -13.12 20.02 -31.25
N ASN A 99 -12.51 19.14 -30.44
CA ASN A 99 -11.08 18.85 -30.53
C ASN A 99 -10.68 18.40 -31.93
N SER A 100 -11.46 17.50 -32.54
CA SER A 100 -11.20 17.05 -33.92
C SER A 100 -11.24 18.20 -34.93
N ARG A 101 -12.18 19.16 -34.78
CA ARG A 101 -12.22 20.36 -35.63
C ARG A 101 -11.02 21.26 -35.40
N ILE A 102 -10.63 21.49 -34.15
CA ILE A 102 -9.44 22.28 -33.80
C ILE A 102 -8.19 21.66 -34.44
N PHE A 103 -7.99 20.35 -34.30
CA PHE A 103 -6.85 19.66 -34.90
C PHE A 103 -6.82 19.80 -36.43
N GLY A 104 -7.97 19.65 -37.09
CA GLY A 104 -8.05 19.81 -38.54
C GLY A 104 -7.74 21.23 -39.02
N GLU A 105 -8.16 22.26 -38.28
CA GLU A 105 -7.81 23.64 -38.60
C GLU A 105 -6.31 23.91 -38.36
N LEU A 106 -5.75 23.46 -37.24
CA LEU A 106 -4.31 23.59 -36.95
C LEU A 106 -3.44 22.86 -37.97
N LYS A 107 -3.86 21.69 -38.45
CA LYS A 107 -3.16 20.95 -39.50
C LYS A 107 -3.13 21.74 -40.82
N LYS A 108 -4.25 22.34 -41.24
CA LYS A 108 -4.27 23.20 -42.44
C LYS A 108 -3.32 24.38 -42.32
N ILE A 109 -3.29 25.03 -41.15
CA ILE A 109 -2.35 26.13 -40.86
C ILE A 109 -0.90 25.65 -40.95
N TRP A 110 -0.59 24.51 -40.33
CA TRP A 110 0.73 23.89 -40.43
C TRP A 110 1.12 23.69 -41.89
N ASP A 111 0.25 23.05 -42.69
CA ASP A 111 0.52 22.73 -44.08
C ASP A 111 0.73 24.00 -44.92
N GLU A 112 -0.09 25.05 -44.73
CA GLU A 112 0.06 26.36 -45.39
C GLU A 112 1.41 27.01 -45.06
N VAL A 113 1.72 27.16 -43.77
CA VAL A 113 2.92 27.87 -43.32
C VAL A 113 4.19 27.09 -43.66
N ASN A 114 4.19 25.76 -43.46
CA ASN A 114 5.33 24.93 -43.81
C ASN A 114 5.63 24.98 -45.32
N SER A 115 4.60 24.91 -46.16
CA SER A 115 4.75 24.98 -47.62
C SER A 115 5.34 26.33 -48.06
N LYS A 116 4.90 27.43 -47.45
CA LYS A 116 5.43 28.77 -47.73
C LYS A 116 6.91 28.89 -47.37
N LEU A 117 7.29 28.42 -46.18
CA LEU A 117 8.68 28.48 -45.71
C LEU A 117 9.61 27.53 -46.48
N LYS A 118 9.11 26.36 -46.87
CA LYS A 118 9.81 25.44 -47.78
C LYS A 118 10.07 26.07 -49.14
N GLY A 119 9.08 26.75 -49.72
CA GLY A 119 9.23 27.46 -50.99
C GLY A 119 10.34 28.52 -50.95
N SER A 120 10.54 29.16 -49.80
CA SER A 120 11.60 30.17 -49.62
C SER A 120 12.98 29.58 -49.35
N SER A 121 13.08 28.42 -48.69
CA SER A 121 14.37 27.84 -48.22
C SER A 121 14.85 26.62 -49.01
N GLY A 122 13.97 25.98 -49.79
CA GLY A 122 14.22 24.72 -50.49
C GLY A 122 14.39 23.49 -49.58
N LYS A 123 14.29 23.65 -48.24
CA LYS A 123 14.45 22.57 -47.26
C LYS A 123 13.19 22.42 -46.42
N ASP A 124 12.85 21.17 -46.10
CA ASP A 124 11.68 20.83 -45.31
C ASP A 124 12.12 20.14 -44.00
N PRO A 125 12.21 20.87 -42.87
CA PRO A 125 12.59 20.28 -41.59
C PRO A 125 11.55 19.26 -41.11
N PHE A 126 10.32 19.33 -41.62
CA PHE A 126 9.22 18.44 -41.25
C PHE A 126 9.07 17.26 -42.21
N LEU A 127 10.02 17.01 -43.13
CA LEU A 127 9.92 15.90 -44.09
C LEU A 127 9.70 14.54 -43.42
N ASN A 128 10.35 14.32 -42.27
CA ASN A 128 10.23 13.08 -41.51
C ASN A 128 9.13 13.14 -40.43
N CYS A 129 8.35 14.21 -40.41
CA CYS A 129 7.21 14.37 -39.54
C CYS A 129 5.95 13.82 -40.18
N ASP A 130 5.32 12.90 -39.47
CA ASP A 130 3.99 12.44 -39.84
C ASP A 130 2.95 13.38 -39.23
N SER A 131 2.60 14.46 -39.97
CA SER A 131 1.61 15.44 -39.53
C SER A 131 0.19 14.88 -39.44
N SER A 132 -0.08 13.69 -40.04
CA SER A 132 -1.37 13.01 -39.90
C SER A 132 -1.65 12.57 -38.45
N LYS A 133 -0.60 12.42 -37.64
CA LYS A 133 -0.71 12.12 -36.20
C LYS A 133 -1.40 13.22 -35.40
N ILE A 134 -1.43 14.45 -35.91
CA ILE A 134 -2.14 15.57 -35.27
C ILE A 134 -3.63 15.22 -35.12
N GLU A 135 -4.23 14.55 -36.10
CA GLU A 135 -5.67 14.25 -36.11
C GLU A 135 -5.99 12.85 -35.59
N THR A 136 -5.03 11.92 -35.61
CA THR A 136 -5.30 10.48 -35.47
C THR A 136 -4.89 9.88 -34.14
N GLN A 137 -3.99 10.51 -33.38
CA GLN A 137 -3.45 9.89 -32.17
C GLN A 137 -4.25 10.17 -30.90
N ASN A 138 -4.33 9.15 -30.05
CA ASN A 138 -4.91 9.27 -28.71
C ASN A 138 -3.96 10.04 -27.79
N PHE A 139 -4.47 11.08 -27.11
CA PHE A 139 -3.65 11.91 -26.23
C PHE A 139 -2.96 11.14 -25.11
N LYS A 140 -3.63 10.13 -24.52
CA LYS A 140 -3.03 9.32 -23.45
C LYS A 140 -1.83 8.54 -23.97
N GLU A 141 -1.95 7.96 -25.15
CA GLU A 141 -0.86 7.21 -25.79
C GLU A 141 0.30 8.13 -26.16
N LEU A 142 0.00 9.31 -26.72
CA LEU A 142 1.00 10.35 -26.99
C LEU A 142 1.76 10.76 -25.72
N LYS A 143 1.04 10.98 -24.61
CA LYS A 143 1.62 11.35 -23.33
C LYS A 143 2.54 10.25 -22.78
N GLU A 144 2.08 9.00 -22.79
CA GLU A 144 2.90 7.86 -22.36
C GLU A 144 4.14 7.71 -23.24
N LYS A 145 4.00 7.86 -24.57
CA LYS A 145 5.11 7.76 -25.51
C LYS A 145 6.14 8.87 -25.30
N LYS A 146 5.70 10.12 -25.08
CA LYS A 146 6.58 11.25 -24.74
C LYS A 146 7.33 11.01 -23.43
N MET A 147 6.62 10.60 -22.39
CA MET A 147 7.22 10.32 -21.09
C MET A 147 8.35 9.27 -21.20
N MET A 148 8.12 8.18 -21.93
CA MET A 148 9.15 7.17 -22.21
C MET A 148 10.31 7.74 -23.04
N SER A 149 10.02 8.48 -24.13
CA SER A 149 11.05 8.99 -25.04
C SER A 149 11.94 10.05 -24.38
N ASP A 150 11.36 10.94 -23.56
CA ASP A 150 12.08 11.92 -22.73
C ASP A 150 13.04 11.22 -21.77
N TYR A 151 12.56 10.20 -21.05
CA TYR A 151 13.39 9.42 -20.13
C TYR A 151 14.60 8.81 -20.85
N CYS A 152 14.39 8.10 -21.96
CA CYS A 152 15.46 7.44 -22.71
C CYS A 152 16.44 8.41 -23.39
N GLN A 153 15.97 9.57 -23.85
CA GLN A 153 16.82 10.63 -24.39
C GLN A 153 17.75 11.20 -23.32
N ASN A 154 17.18 11.48 -22.14
CA ASN A 154 17.87 12.19 -21.08
C ASN A 154 18.75 11.28 -20.21
N PHE A 155 18.52 9.97 -20.25
CA PHE A 155 19.18 9.00 -19.39
C PHE A 155 20.71 9.09 -19.42
N ASN A 156 21.33 9.15 -20.61
CA ASN A 156 22.79 9.22 -20.72
C ASN A 156 23.34 10.51 -20.10
N THR A 157 22.68 11.63 -20.36
CA THR A 157 23.04 12.93 -19.76
C THR A 157 22.95 12.84 -18.25
N LEU A 158 21.84 12.32 -17.70
CA LEU A 158 21.65 12.17 -16.26
C LEU A 158 22.67 11.21 -15.65
N HIS A 159 22.93 10.07 -16.30
CA HIS A 159 23.95 9.12 -15.88
C HIS A 159 25.31 9.82 -15.76
N THR A 160 25.78 10.51 -16.79
CA THR A 160 27.02 11.28 -16.71
C THR A 160 26.96 12.37 -15.63
N LYS A 161 25.86 13.11 -15.50
CA LYS A 161 25.73 14.17 -14.49
C LYS A 161 25.73 13.61 -13.06
N LEU A 162 25.26 12.39 -12.84
CA LEU A 162 25.06 11.82 -11.52
C LEU A 162 26.12 10.79 -11.08
N THR A 163 26.86 10.17 -12.00
CA THR A 163 27.78 9.05 -11.66
C THR A 163 29.27 9.33 -11.85
N THR A 164 29.68 10.42 -12.53
CA THR A 164 31.11 10.61 -12.85
C THR A 164 31.95 11.15 -11.68
N TYR A 165 31.53 12.25 -11.04
CA TYR A 165 32.31 12.97 -10.00
C TYR A 165 31.40 13.44 -8.86
N SER A 166 31.91 13.46 -7.62
CA SER A 166 31.17 13.71 -6.38
C SER A 166 30.72 15.17 -6.15
N GLU A 167 31.48 16.14 -6.66
CA GLU A 167 31.27 17.57 -6.43
C GLU A 167 30.88 18.29 -7.73
N LYS A 168 29.64 18.08 -8.16
CA LYS A 168 29.08 18.78 -9.33
C LYS A 168 28.10 19.88 -8.91
N PRO A 169 28.20 21.07 -9.52
CA PRO A 169 27.16 22.07 -9.36
C PRO A 169 25.83 21.48 -9.84
N PHE A 170 24.75 21.79 -9.11
CA PHE A 170 23.38 21.39 -9.42
C PHE A 170 23.10 19.88 -9.39
N CYS A 171 23.95 19.07 -8.76
CA CYS A 171 23.74 17.62 -8.66
C CYS A 171 22.37 17.24 -8.07
N GLU A 172 21.94 17.95 -7.02
CA GLU A 172 20.62 17.76 -6.39
C GLU A 172 19.47 17.99 -7.38
N ILE A 173 19.57 19.03 -8.22
CA ILE A 173 18.54 19.36 -9.22
C ILE A 173 18.43 18.25 -10.28
N TYR A 174 19.56 17.72 -10.75
CA TYR A 174 19.55 16.58 -11.67
C TYR A 174 19.02 15.31 -11.02
N TYR A 175 19.34 15.08 -9.75
CA TYR A 175 18.85 13.92 -9.00
C TYR A 175 17.33 14.00 -8.79
N ASP A 176 16.81 15.16 -8.36
CA ASP A 176 15.37 15.38 -8.18
C ASP A 176 14.60 15.21 -9.49
N TYR A 177 15.15 15.73 -10.60
CA TYR A 177 14.58 15.51 -11.91
C TYR A 177 14.60 14.02 -12.29
N PHE A 178 15.74 13.35 -12.13
CA PHE A 178 15.86 11.92 -12.42
C PHE A 178 14.82 11.10 -11.64
N LYS A 179 14.70 11.33 -10.32
CA LYS A 179 13.72 10.67 -9.45
C LYS A 179 12.29 10.87 -9.95
N LYS A 180 11.92 12.08 -10.38
CA LYS A 180 10.59 12.36 -10.95
C LYS A 180 10.34 11.61 -12.27
N THR A 181 11.37 11.42 -13.07
CA THR A 181 11.23 10.71 -14.36
C THR A 181 11.30 9.19 -14.25
N MET A 182 11.67 8.63 -13.08
CA MET A 182 11.82 7.18 -12.91
C MET A 182 10.53 6.40 -13.16
N GLU A 183 9.35 6.96 -12.91
CA GLU A 183 8.07 6.31 -13.24
C GLU A 183 7.93 6.00 -14.74
N ALA A 184 8.66 6.72 -15.61
CA ALA A 184 8.70 6.43 -17.03
C ALA A 184 9.38 5.09 -17.32
N TYR A 185 10.33 4.68 -16.47
CA TYR A 185 11.05 3.43 -16.65
C TYR A 185 10.14 2.21 -16.55
N ASP A 186 9.12 2.23 -15.69
CA ASP A 186 8.17 1.10 -15.59
C ASP A 186 7.49 0.85 -16.95
N LYS A 187 7.12 1.93 -17.65
CA LYS A 187 6.55 1.87 -19.00
C LYS A 187 7.58 1.46 -20.05
N VAL A 188 8.81 1.95 -19.95
CA VAL A 188 9.90 1.53 -20.84
C VAL A 188 10.20 0.04 -20.66
N SER A 189 10.35 -0.44 -19.44
CA SER A 189 10.61 -1.84 -19.12
C SER A 189 9.52 -2.74 -19.71
N GLU A 190 8.26 -2.37 -19.51
CA GLU A 190 7.12 -3.14 -20.00
C GLU A 190 7.06 -3.17 -21.54
N ASN A 191 7.10 -2.00 -22.19
CA ASN A 191 6.83 -1.89 -23.63
C ASN A 191 8.07 -2.07 -24.53
N CYS A 192 9.28 -1.87 -24.00
CA CYS A 192 10.52 -1.91 -24.77
C CYS A 192 11.44 -3.08 -24.41
N HIS A 193 11.37 -3.64 -23.19
CA HIS A 193 12.27 -4.71 -22.75
C HIS A 193 11.56 -6.06 -22.62
N LYS A 194 10.47 -6.14 -21.86
CA LYS A 194 9.74 -7.40 -21.64
C LYS A 194 8.91 -7.80 -22.85
N HIS A 195 8.12 -6.87 -23.37
CA HIS A 195 7.22 -7.09 -24.49
C HIS A 195 7.42 -6.01 -25.56
N PRO A 196 8.57 -6.03 -26.27
CA PRO A 196 8.84 -5.08 -27.33
C PRO A 196 7.67 -5.00 -28.32
N ASN A 197 7.02 -3.86 -28.36
CA ASN A 197 5.84 -3.64 -29.20
C ASN A 197 5.89 -2.26 -29.87
N SER A 198 4.91 -1.95 -30.71
CA SER A 198 4.83 -0.69 -31.45
C SER A 198 4.69 0.57 -30.57
N LYS A 199 4.37 0.42 -29.28
CA LYS A 199 4.31 1.52 -28.30
C LYS A 199 5.70 1.91 -27.79
N CYS A 200 6.72 1.07 -27.96
CA CYS A 200 8.08 1.42 -27.59
C CYS A 200 8.59 2.58 -28.47
N PRO A 201 9.05 3.70 -27.90
CA PRO A 201 9.69 4.74 -28.68
C PRO A 201 11.04 4.25 -29.24
N ASP A 202 11.32 4.54 -30.51
CA ASP A 202 12.59 4.14 -31.16
C ASP A 202 13.83 4.55 -30.37
N ILE A 203 13.80 5.72 -29.72
CA ILE A 203 14.92 6.22 -28.92
C ILE A 203 15.21 5.38 -27.67
N CYS A 204 14.25 4.58 -27.22
CA CYS A 204 14.38 3.63 -26.11
C CYS A 204 14.80 2.24 -26.57
N SER A 205 14.55 1.91 -27.84
CA SER A 205 14.82 0.58 -28.38
C SER A 205 16.29 0.19 -28.23
N ARG A 206 16.53 -0.98 -27.65
CA ARG A 206 17.87 -1.57 -27.45
C ARG A 206 18.83 -0.74 -26.58
N LYS A 207 18.32 0.21 -25.80
CA LYS A 207 19.12 0.93 -24.80
C LYS A 207 18.91 0.33 -23.41
N ASN A 208 20.01 0.23 -22.66
CA ASN A 208 19.95 -0.05 -21.24
C ASN A 208 19.76 1.26 -20.48
N ASN A 209 18.53 1.51 -20.05
CA ASN A 209 18.15 2.69 -19.26
C ASN A 209 17.67 2.30 -17.86
N ASP A 210 18.18 1.19 -17.30
CA ASP A 210 17.84 0.77 -15.94
C ASP A 210 18.26 1.85 -14.93
N PRO A 211 17.32 2.41 -14.13
CA PRO A 211 17.61 3.38 -13.09
C PRO A 211 18.73 2.96 -12.13
N LYS A 212 18.90 1.65 -11.91
CA LYS A 212 19.95 1.10 -11.04
C LYS A 212 21.35 1.51 -11.48
N LEU A 213 21.59 1.67 -12.79
CA LEU A 213 22.88 2.14 -13.29
C LEU A 213 23.28 3.50 -12.71
N ILE A 214 22.29 4.37 -12.45
CA ILE A 214 22.49 5.67 -11.83
C ILE A 214 22.49 5.57 -10.31
N LEU A 215 21.54 4.83 -9.73
CA LEU A 215 21.37 4.74 -8.27
C LEU A 215 22.56 4.04 -7.59
N ASP A 216 23.02 2.91 -8.14
CA ASP A 216 24.11 2.11 -7.57
C ASP A 216 25.47 2.82 -7.69
N ASN A 217 25.59 3.72 -8.67
CA ASN A 217 26.82 4.47 -8.96
C ASN A 217 26.68 5.96 -8.65
N LEU A 218 25.69 6.36 -7.84
CA LEU A 218 25.41 7.76 -7.57
C LEU A 218 26.62 8.42 -6.90
N LYS A 219 27.18 9.46 -7.51
CA LYS A 219 28.25 10.30 -6.97
C LYS A 219 27.75 11.71 -6.71
N CYS A 220 26.86 11.83 -5.71
CA CYS A 220 26.29 13.10 -5.29
C CYS A 220 26.49 13.28 -3.78
N ALA A 221 27.55 13.98 -3.36
CA ALA A 221 27.98 14.01 -1.96
C ALA A 221 26.88 14.50 -1.00
N LYS A 222 26.14 15.55 -1.39
CA LYS A 222 25.05 16.10 -0.56
C LYS A 222 23.87 15.13 -0.38
N ILE A 223 23.49 14.42 -1.44
CA ILE A 223 22.41 13.41 -1.38
C ILE A 223 22.85 12.21 -0.53
N GLN A 224 24.07 11.72 -0.73
CA GLN A 224 24.62 10.63 0.09
C GLN A 224 24.70 11.01 1.58
N ALA A 225 25.04 12.26 1.89
CA ALA A 225 25.04 12.76 3.27
C ALA A 225 23.62 12.83 3.86
N LYS A 226 22.62 13.23 3.06
CA LYS A 226 21.21 13.26 3.46
C LYS A 226 20.64 11.85 3.70
N GLU A 227 20.88 10.91 2.77
CA GLU A 227 20.45 9.51 2.93
C GLU A 227 21.11 8.84 4.15
N LYS A 228 22.38 9.15 4.44
CA LYS A 228 23.04 8.69 5.67
C LYS A 228 22.35 9.26 6.92
N LYS A 229 22.00 10.54 6.91
CA LYS A 229 21.26 11.19 8.02
C LYS A 229 19.85 10.62 8.21
N GLU A 230 19.15 10.27 7.14
CA GLU A 230 17.81 9.66 7.22
C GLU A 230 17.86 8.17 7.63
N LYS A 231 18.92 7.44 7.26
CA LYS A 231 19.17 6.05 7.70
C LYS A 231 19.68 5.95 9.13
N LEU A 232 20.24 7.04 9.67
CA LEU A 232 20.55 7.14 11.09
C LEU A 232 19.22 7.27 11.83
N ILE A 233 18.90 6.30 12.68
CA ILE A 233 17.77 6.39 13.59
C ILE A 233 17.95 7.68 14.41
N PRO A 234 17.00 8.64 14.37
CA PRO A 234 17.08 9.82 15.22
C PRO A 234 17.28 9.37 16.66
N GLU A 235 18.19 10.01 17.40
CA GLU A 235 18.50 9.66 18.79
C GLU A 235 17.21 9.57 19.63
N GLU A 236 16.24 10.44 19.35
CA GLU A 236 14.90 10.44 19.92
C GLU A 236 14.12 9.12 19.69
N LYS A 237 14.18 8.54 18.49
CA LYS A 237 13.52 7.26 18.17
C LYS A 237 14.24 6.07 18.82
N CYS A 238 15.57 6.10 18.86
CA CYS A 238 16.37 5.10 19.58
C CYS A 238 16.05 5.13 21.07
N ASN A 239 16.01 6.31 21.67
CA ASN A 239 15.68 6.49 23.09
C ASN A 239 14.24 6.03 23.40
N THR A 240 13.28 6.31 22.52
CA THR A 240 11.90 5.83 22.66
C THR A 240 11.80 4.30 22.62
N GLU A 241 12.54 3.64 21.71
CA GLU A 241 12.60 2.17 21.63
C GLU A 241 13.32 1.56 22.84
N ILE A 242 14.39 2.19 23.34
CA ILE A 242 15.08 1.80 24.58
C ILE A 242 14.15 1.92 25.79
N ASP A 243 13.40 3.02 25.91
CA ASP A 243 12.49 3.25 27.03
C ASP A 243 11.30 2.28 26.99
N SER A 244 10.79 1.96 25.79
CA SER A 244 9.80 0.90 25.59
C SER A 244 10.33 -0.47 26.01
N LEU A 245 11.57 -0.82 25.62
CA LEU A 245 12.20 -2.08 26.04
C LEU A 245 12.44 -2.13 27.55
N LYS A 246 12.85 -1.02 28.17
CA LYS A 246 13.01 -0.92 29.63
C LYS A 246 11.68 -1.11 30.34
N SER A 247 10.60 -0.51 29.85
CA SER A 247 9.26 -0.68 30.42
C SER A 247 8.79 -2.13 30.34
N GLN A 248 8.98 -2.80 29.20
CA GLN A 248 8.65 -4.22 29.04
C GLN A 248 9.52 -5.10 29.93
N LEU A 249 10.81 -4.80 30.06
CA LEU A 249 11.71 -5.52 30.95
C LEU A 249 11.31 -5.32 32.43
N GLN A 250 10.89 -4.12 32.82
CA GLN A 250 10.36 -3.84 34.16
C GLN A 250 9.07 -4.62 34.43
N GLU A 251 8.16 -4.69 33.46
CA GLU A 251 6.92 -5.46 33.55
C GLU A 251 7.19 -6.96 33.70
N VAL A 252 8.09 -7.51 32.87
CA VAL A 252 8.52 -8.92 32.95
C VAL A 252 9.23 -9.20 34.27
N THR A 253 10.04 -8.27 34.77
CA THR A 253 10.75 -8.42 36.05
C THR A 253 9.78 -8.36 37.24
N LEU A 254 8.75 -7.51 37.18
CA LEU A 254 7.68 -7.45 38.19
C LEU A 254 6.85 -8.74 38.23
N VAL A 255 6.55 -9.32 37.06
CA VAL A 255 5.85 -10.61 36.96
C VAL A 255 6.72 -11.77 37.47
N ALA A 256 8.03 -11.75 37.19
CA ALA A 256 8.99 -12.75 37.66
C ALA A 256 9.32 -12.63 39.16
N SER A 257 9.11 -11.45 39.76
CA SER A 257 9.43 -11.18 41.16
C SER A 257 8.26 -11.41 42.11
N ASN A 258 7.13 -11.97 41.66
CA ASN A 258 6.08 -12.42 42.58
C ASN A 258 6.59 -13.63 43.39
N PRO A 259 6.93 -13.48 44.67
CA PRO A 259 7.17 -14.64 45.51
C PRO A 259 5.77 -15.23 45.76
N ALA A 260 5.61 -16.52 45.47
CA ALA A 260 4.43 -17.25 45.87
C ALA A 260 4.17 -17.01 47.39
N PHE A 261 3.00 -16.44 47.69
CA PHE A 261 2.41 -16.25 49.02
C PHE A 261 3.19 -15.41 50.05
N ASN A 262 2.81 -14.13 50.19
CA ASN A 262 3.13 -13.32 51.37
C ASN A 262 2.01 -13.39 52.42
N TYR A 263 2.37 -13.51 53.70
CA TYR A 263 1.47 -13.65 54.86
C TYR A 263 0.50 -12.47 55.10
N SER A 264 0.62 -11.40 54.32
CA SER A 264 -0.23 -10.19 54.41
C SER A 264 -1.27 -10.08 53.29
N ASP A 265 -1.47 -11.12 52.47
CA ASP A 265 -2.51 -11.13 51.45
C ASP A 265 -3.91 -11.26 52.08
N PRO A 266 -4.83 -10.30 51.87
CA PRO A 266 -6.20 -10.37 52.38
C PRO A 266 -6.97 -11.62 51.91
N ARG A 267 -6.55 -12.28 50.83
CA ARG A 267 -7.11 -13.55 50.35
C ARG A 267 -6.86 -14.72 51.32
N THR A 268 -5.76 -14.69 52.06
CA THR A 268 -5.41 -15.71 53.08
C THR A 268 -6.40 -15.69 54.25
N VAL A 269 -6.89 -14.51 54.63
CA VAL A 269 -7.89 -14.35 55.70
C VAL A 269 -9.20 -15.05 55.32
N PHE A 270 -9.65 -14.89 54.08
CA PHE A 270 -10.85 -15.58 53.58
C PHE A 270 -10.67 -17.10 53.55
N LEU A 271 -9.51 -17.62 53.15
CA LEU A 271 -9.22 -19.06 53.14
C LEU A 271 -9.24 -19.67 54.54
N ILE A 272 -8.70 -18.98 55.55
CA ILE A 272 -8.75 -19.43 56.95
C ILE A 272 -10.20 -19.42 57.47
N LEU A 273 -10.98 -18.39 57.15
CA LEU A 273 -12.40 -18.31 57.53
C LEU A 273 -13.23 -19.45 56.92
N PHE A 274 -13.07 -19.73 55.63
CA PHE A 274 -13.81 -20.79 54.95
C PHE A 274 -13.43 -22.19 55.43
N THR A 275 -12.15 -22.43 55.76
CA THR A 275 -11.72 -23.72 56.31
C THR A 275 -12.29 -23.96 57.71
N LEU A 276 -12.29 -22.95 58.59
CA LEU A 276 -12.91 -23.05 59.92
C LEU A 276 -14.44 -23.25 59.81
N TRP A 277 -15.10 -22.56 58.89
CA TRP A 277 -16.52 -22.75 58.62
C TRP A 277 -16.83 -24.16 58.11
N GLY A 278 -16.02 -24.69 57.20
CA GLY A 278 -16.17 -26.05 56.69
C GLY A 278 -16.05 -27.10 57.80
N ILE A 279 -15.10 -26.92 58.71
CA ILE A 279 -14.92 -27.80 59.88
C ILE A 279 -16.13 -27.71 60.84
N PHE A 280 -16.65 -26.51 61.08
CA PHE A 280 -17.82 -26.34 61.93
C PHE A 280 -19.06 -27.03 61.34
N LEU A 281 -19.28 -26.88 60.03
CA LEU A 281 -20.39 -27.51 59.32
C LEU A 281 -20.27 -29.03 59.33
N THR A 282 -19.09 -29.60 59.11
CA THR A 282 -18.90 -31.06 59.18
C THR A 282 -19.18 -31.60 60.59
N PHE A 283 -18.73 -30.94 61.65
CA PHE A 283 -19.10 -31.34 63.02
C PHE A 283 -20.60 -31.21 63.29
N TYR A 284 -21.27 -30.17 62.80
CA TYR A 284 -22.72 -30.01 62.93
C TYR A 284 -23.50 -31.12 62.20
N PHE A 285 -23.08 -31.48 60.98
CA PHE A 285 -23.67 -32.59 60.23
C PHE A 285 -23.43 -33.94 60.93
N LEU A 286 -22.22 -34.19 61.42
CA LEU A 286 -21.91 -35.43 62.16
C LEU A 286 -22.68 -35.49 63.49
N TYR A 287 -22.87 -34.38 64.20
CA TYR A 287 -23.68 -34.31 65.42
C TYR A 287 -25.16 -34.64 65.15
N LYS A 288 -25.72 -34.16 64.03
CA LYS A 288 -27.12 -34.42 63.66
C LYS A 288 -27.35 -35.86 63.17
N ILE A 289 -26.35 -36.47 62.52
CA ILE A 289 -26.47 -37.78 61.87
C ILE A 289 -26.06 -38.93 62.83
N THR A 290 -25.21 -38.67 63.81
CA THR A 290 -24.75 -39.71 64.74
C THR A 290 -25.64 -39.72 66.00
N PRO A 291 -26.34 -40.81 66.34
CA PRO A 291 -27.26 -40.87 67.47
C PRO A 291 -26.50 -41.06 68.80
N PHE A 292 -25.56 -40.16 69.11
CA PHE A 292 -24.73 -40.20 70.32
C PHE A 292 -25.54 -40.11 71.61
N GLY A 293 -26.77 -39.58 71.58
CA GLY A 293 -27.67 -39.55 72.74
C GLY A 293 -28.11 -40.95 73.24
N SER A 294 -28.15 -41.96 72.38
CA SER A 294 -28.55 -43.34 72.78
C SER A 294 -27.36 -44.19 73.25
N LEU A 295 -26.16 -43.95 72.69
CA LEU A 295 -24.95 -44.72 72.99
C LEU A 295 -24.33 -44.33 74.33
N VAL A 296 -24.39 -43.04 74.70
CA VAL A 296 -23.88 -42.56 76.00
C VAL A 296 -24.77 -43.05 77.16
N ARG A 297 -26.09 -43.21 76.95
CA ARG A 297 -27.01 -43.74 77.97
C ARG A 297 -26.83 -45.24 78.23
N ASN A 298 -26.45 -46.02 77.21
CA ASN A 298 -26.31 -47.48 77.33
C ASN A 298 -24.97 -47.91 77.97
N ASN A 299 -23.91 -47.13 77.80
CA ASN A 299 -22.59 -47.43 78.37
C ASN A 299 -22.43 -47.00 79.84
N LEU A 300 -23.28 -46.10 80.34
CA LEU A 300 -23.28 -45.69 81.76
C LEU A 300 -24.17 -46.56 82.66
N LEU A 301 -25.10 -47.35 82.10
CA LEU A 301 -26.00 -48.25 82.86
C LEU A 301 -25.52 -49.72 82.93
N LYS A 302 -24.51 -50.12 82.16
CA LYS A 302 -24.02 -51.53 82.10
C LYS A 302 -22.98 -51.92 83.16
N LYS A 303 -22.63 -51.06 84.13
CA LYS A 303 -21.56 -51.35 85.11
C LYS A 303 -22.03 -51.77 86.52
N LYS A 304 -23.26 -52.27 86.68
CA LYS A 304 -23.84 -52.56 88.02
C LYS A 304 -24.39 -53.98 88.28
N ILE A 305 -24.15 -54.98 87.45
CA ILE A 305 -24.54 -56.38 87.75
C ILE A 305 -23.37 -57.26 87.28
N ALA A 306 -22.39 -57.55 88.15
CA ALA A 306 -22.37 -58.71 89.05
C ALA A 306 -22.31 -60.02 88.22
N ARG A 307 -21.15 -60.68 88.12
CA ARG A 307 -20.44 -61.46 89.15
C ARG A 307 -20.82 -62.94 89.03
N ASP A 308 -19.78 -63.79 89.02
CA ASP A 308 -19.78 -65.25 89.21
C ASP A 308 -20.36 -66.07 88.03
N ASN A 309 -19.87 -67.25 87.61
CA ASN A 309 -18.74 -68.12 87.97
C ASN A 309 -18.71 -69.32 86.96
N PHE A 310 -17.61 -70.09 87.00
CA PHE A 310 -17.44 -71.53 86.67
C PHE A 310 -17.31 -72.02 85.20
N ASP A 311 -16.06 -72.40 84.88
CA ASP A 311 -15.53 -73.73 84.49
C ASP A 311 -16.30 -74.73 83.59
N GLU A 312 -15.47 -75.33 82.72
CA GLU A 312 -15.45 -76.74 82.27
C GLU A 312 -15.99 -77.10 80.87
N ALA A 313 -15.01 -77.46 80.02
CA ALA A 313 -14.87 -78.54 79.03
C ALA A 313 -16.03 -79.08 78.16
N VAL A 314 -15.59 -79.65 77.02
CA VAL A 314 -16.17 -80.71 76.17
C VAL A 314 -16.65 -80.27 74.77
N ASP A 315 -15.77 -80.58 73.80
CA ASP A 315 -15.93 -81.28 72.51
C ASP A 315 -17.09 -81.05 71.52
N ASP A 316 -16.67 -81.17 70.25
CA ASP A 316 -17.37 -81.70 69.06
C ASP A 316 -18.59 -80.92 68.52
N GLU A 317 -18.86 -80.82 67.22
CA GLU A 317 -18.41 -81.57 66.04
C GLU A 317 -18.80 -80.75 64.78
N SER A 318 -18.28 -81.19 63.64
CA SER A 318 -18.52 -80.78 62.25
C SER A 318 -20.00 -80.61 61.84
N ILE A 319 -20.33 -79.92 60.74
CA ILE A 319 -20.61 -80.55 59.43
C ILE A 319 -20.85 -79.49 58.34
N TYR A 320 -20.34 -79.79 57.14
CA TYR A 320 -20.53 -79.15 55.84
C TYR A 320 -21.94 -79.35 55.24
N ASP A 321 -22.42 -78.41 54.41
CA ASP A 321 -22.98 -78.60 53.04
C ASP A 321 -23.71 -77.29 52.61
N TYR A 322 -23.29 -76.58 51.57
CA TYR A 322 -23.47 -76.77 50.11
C TYR A 322 -24.92 -76.58 49.58
N SER A 323 -25.07 -75.48 48.82
CA SER A 323 -25.96 -75.23 47.67
C SER A 323 -27.50 -75.30 47.81
N GLY A 324 -28.15 -74.24 47.33
CA GLY A 324 -28.88 -74.32 46.06
C GLY A 324 -30.42 -74.31 46.10
N SER A 325 -30.98 -73.26 45.48
CA SER A 325 -32.34 -73.16 44.89
C SER A 325 -33.51 -73.15 45.89
N VAL A 326 -34.65 -72.49 45.67
CA VAL A 326 -35.53 -72.54 44.51
C VAL A 326 -36.43 -71.29 44.49
N ASN A 327 -36.67 -70.82 43.27
CA ASN A 327 -37.70 -69.89 42.85
C ASN A 327 -39.01 -70.65 42.57
N THR A 328 -40.17 -70.27 43.15
CA THR A 328 -41.50 -70.44 42.51
C THR A 328 -42.65 -69.75 43.27
N ASN A 329 -43.20 -68.70 42.66
CA ASN A 329 -44.62 -68.49 42.28
C ASN A 329 -45.80 -68.72 43.26
N MET A 330 -46.50 -67.60 43.53
CA MET A 330 -47.86 -67.27 43.05
C MET A 330 -49.11 -67.42 43.97
N GLN A 331 -49.74 -66.24 44.16
CA GLN A 331 -51.18 -65.91 44.19
C GLN A 331 -51.97 -65.66 45.52
N ASN A 332 -52.58 -64.45 45.50
CA ASN A 332 -53.85 -63.97 46.08
C ASN A 332 -54.00 -63.77 47.61
N VAL A 333 -54.24 -62.52 48.04
CA VAL A 333 -55.50 -61.96 48.61
C VAL A 333 -55.44 -60.40 48.60
N GLY A 334 -56.51 -59.71 48.16
CA GLY A 334 -56.70 -58.23 48.08
C GLY A 334 -57.00 -57.56 49.44
N TYR A 335 -57.29 -56.26 49.62
CA TYR A 335 -57.62 -55.06 48.83
C TYR A 335 -57.10 -53.83 49.66
N ASN A 336 -57.01 -52.57 49.21
CA ASN A 336 -58.14 -51.63 49.07
C ASN A 336 -57.71 -50.30 48.42
N ILE A 337 -58.66 -49.68 47.70
CA ILE A 337 -58.52 -48.52 46.81
C ILE A 337 -58.80 -47.20 47.55
N SER A 338 -58.18 -46.10 47.13
CA SER A 338 -58.87 -44.79 47.11
C SER A 338 -58.45 -43.99 45.87
N TYR A 339 -59.46 -43.42 45.22
CA TYR A 339 -59.43 -42.80 43.90
C TYR A 339 -59.39 -41.28 44.07
N ASN A 340 -58.64 -40.56 43.24
CA ASN A 340 -59.08 -39.23 42.82
C ASN A 340 -58.52 -38.93 41.42
N SER A 341 -59.41 -38.96 40.45
CA SER A 341 -59.21 -38.42 39.11
C SER A 341 -59.28 -36.90 39.18
N ASP A 342 -58.50 -36.21 38.34
CA ASP A 342 -59.12 -35.60 37.18
C ASP A 342 -58.10 -35.29 36.08
N TRP A 343 -58.56 -35.71 34.90
CA TRP A 343 -58.04 -35.66 33.54
C TRP A 343 -58.11 -34.18 33.06
N SER A 344 -57.34 -33.66 32.11
CA SER A 344 -57.22 -34.01 30.68
C SER A 344 -56.21 -33.07 29.97
N PRO A 345 -55.79 -33.39 28.72
CA PRO A 345 -54.58 -32.88 28.11
C PRO A 345 -54.78 -31.73 27.11
N SER A 346 -53.63 -31.17 26.72
CA SER A 346 -53.31 -30.31 25.57
C SER A 346 -54.21 -30.41 24.33
N GLN A 347 -54.48 -29.24 23.75
CA GLN A 347 -54.33 -28.99 22.31
C GLN A 347 -53.38 -27.82 22.10
#